data_AF-A0A1B1B987-F1
#
_entry.id   AF-A0A1B1B987-F1
#
_cell.length_a   1.000
_cell.length_b   1.000
_cell.length_c   1.000
_cell.angle_alpha   90.00
_cell.angle_beta   90.00
_cell.angle_gamma   90.00
#
_symmetry.space_group_name_H-M   'P 1'
#
loop_
_entity.id
_entity.type
_entity.pdbx_description
1 polymer ?
#
loop_
_entity_poly.entity_id
_entity_poly.type
_entity_poly.pdbx_seq_one_letter_code
_entity_poly.pdbx_strand_id
1 'polypeptide(L)'
;MGTDIHGWIECRTWQEGLAPGETAWCPAVDLAMIAPARDYDAFACLFGVRDLASHWRPVAAGRDLPPGTSAPVRAERDSWGGAAFGTTWLSWAEARAIDWDEPALPRSTHIAQYHRAPDGTLGLRRPWVWSRAFARAAGINTLTTDPSCVPGRWPEGTQWESGASVFRVERSRRRDAVPPDGTWGPVWAIMGALACVHGDDGVRLVVWFDE
;
A
#
# COMPACT_ATOMS: atom_id res chain seq x y z
N MET A 1 -20.10 -4.26 0.59
CA MET A 1 -19.16 -5.14 1.29
C MET A 1 -17.78 -4.53 1.16
N GLY A 2 -16.99 -4.57 2.23
CA GLY A 2 -15.69 -3.91 2.27
C GLY A 2 -14.69 -4.90 2.82
N THR A 3 -13.49 -4.90 2.25
CA THR A 3 -12.44 -5.86 2.60
C THR A 3 -11.56 -5.30 3.71
N ASP A 4 -11.44 -6.05 4.80
CA ASP A 4 -10.53 -5.77 5.89
C ASP A 4 -9.25 -6.63 5.79
N ILE A 5 -8.16 -6.13 6.37
CA ILE A 5 -6.88 -6.85 6.49
C ILE A 5 -6.70 -7.39 7.91
N HIS A 6 -6.23 -8.62 8.00
CA HIS A 6 -5.92 -9.33 9.23
C HIS A 6 -4.51 -9.90 9.14
N GLY A 7 -3.84 -10.11 10.26
CA GLY A 7 -2.50 -10.67 10.22
C GLY A 7 -1.65 -10.37 11.44
N TRP A 8 -0.37 -10.71 11.32
CA TRP A 8 0.61 -10.59 12.38
C TRP A 8 1.96 -10.15 11.84
N ILE A 9 2.68 -9.38 12.65
CA ILE A 9 4.13 -9.30 12.53
C ILE A 9 4.73 -10.47 13.32
N GLU A 10 5.56 -11.26 12.66
CA GLU A 10 6.34 -12.33 13.27
C GLU A 10 7.83 -11.97 13.29
N CYS A 11 8.53 -12.41 14.34
CA CYS A 11 9.98 -12.37 14.41
C CYS A 11 10.58 -13.76 14.59
N ARG A 12 11.80 -13.95 14.12
CA ARG A 12 12.55 -15.20 14.25
C ARG A 12 13.46 -15.12 15.47
N THR A 13 13.19 -15.93 16.48
CA THR A 13 13.94 -15.94 17.73
C THR A 13 14.01 -17.33 18.35
N TRP A 14 14.85 -17.49 19.37
CA TRP A 14 14.87 -18.70 20.18
C TRP A 14 13.59 -18.79 21.03
N GLN A 15 13.10 -20.01 21.23
CA GLN A 15 11.95 -20.33 22.06
C GLN A 15 12.28 -21.51 22.98
N GLU A 16 11.56 -21.60 24.09
CA GLU A 16 11.62 -22.77 24.97
C GLU A 16 11.33 -24.05 24.17
N GLY A 17 12.18 -25.07 24.36
CA GLY A 17 12.11 -26.34 23.63
C GLY A 17 12.99 -26.40 22.37
N LEU A 18 13.60 -25.30 21.93
CA LEU A 18 14.58 -25.31 20.84
C LEU A 18 16.00 -25.56 21.34
N ALA A 19 16.79 -26.29 20.54
CA ALA A 19 18.20 -26.52 20.86
C ALA A 19 19.00 -25.20 20.79
N PRO A 20 20.17 -25.12 21.46
CA PRO A 20 21.04 -23.95 21.34
C PRO A 20 21.41 -23.66 19.87
N GLY A 21 21.14 -22.43 19.42
CA GLY A 21 21.38 -21.99 18.04
C GLY A 21 20.20 -22.19 17.08
N GLU A 22 19.15 -22.87 17.50
CA GLU A 22 17.91 -22.98 16.72
C GLU A 22 17.00 -21.78 16.96
N THR A 23 16.24 -21.41 15.92
CA THR A 23 15.27 -20.32 15.98
C THR A 23 14.00 -20.69 15.22
N ALA A 24 12.86 -20.23 15.73
CA ALA A 24 11.56 -20.38 15.11
C ALA A 24 10.87 -19.02 14.95
N TRP A 25 9.83 -18.99 14.14
CA TRP A 25 8.99 -17.80 14.01
C TRP A 25 8.03 -17.71 15.19
N CYS A 26 7.86 -16.49 15.70
CA CYS A 26 7.05 -16.17 16.86
C CYS A 26 6.14 -14.99 16.52
N PRO A 27 4.87 -14.99 16.96
CA PRO A 27 4.03 -13.81 16.83
C PRO A 27 4.57 -12.70 17.73
N ALA A 28 4.70 -11.49 17.19
CA ALA A 28 5.15 -10.32 17.93
C ALA A 28 4.02 -9.31 18.15
N VAL A 29 3.30 -8.95 17.08
CA VAL A 29 2.22 -7.95 17.14
C VAL A 29 1.08 -8.36 16.22
N ASP A 30 -0.14 -8.32 16.76
CA ASP A 30 -1.39 -8.46 15.99
C ASP A 30 -1.62 -7.19 15.16
N LEU A 31 -1.86 -7.37 13.87
CA LEU A 31 -2.07 -6.27 12.93
C LEU A 31 -3.30 -5.43 13.29
N ALA A 32 -4.33 -6.01 13.92
CA ALA A 32 -5.53 -5.31 14.38
C ALA A 32 -5.22 -4.22 15.42
N MET A 33 -4.07 -4.28 16.08
CA MET A 33 -3.64 -3.26 17.05
C MET A 33 -3.07 -2.00 16.41
N ILE A 34 -2.60 -2.07 15.15
CA ILE A 34 -1.69 -1.05 14.59
C ILE A 34 -1.97 -0.63 13.15
N ALA A 35 -2.64 -1.46 12.35
CA ALA A 35 -2.91 -1.17 10.95
C ALA A 35 -4.32 -0.63 10.73
N PRO A 36 -4.54 0.14 9.66
CA PRO A 36 -5.90 0.46 9.22
C PRO A 36 -6.62 -0.83 8.82
N ALA A 37 -7.87 -0.97 9.25
CA ALA A 37 -8.70 -2.10 8.80
C ALA A 37 -8.89 -2.07 7.27
N ARG A 38 -9.03 -0.88 6.66
CA ARG A 38 -9.27 -0.70 5.22
C ARG A 38 -8.33 0.33 4.61
N ASP A 39 -7.57 -0.11 3.62
CA ASP A 39 -6.71 0.74 2.80
C ASP A 39 -6.50 0.12 1.42
N TYR A 40 -7.46 0.31 0.50
CA TYR A 40 -7.46 -0.41 -0.78
C TYR A 40 -6.31 -0.03 -1.70
N ASP A 41 -5.82 1.21 -1.64
CA ASP A 41 -4.66 1.62 -2.43
C ASP A 41 -3.40 0.88 -1.95
N ALA A 42 -3.20 0.79 -0.64
CA ALA A 42 -2.13 0.00 -0.07
C ALA A 42 -2.30 -1.51 -0.32
N PHE A 43 -3.53 -2.04 -0.22
CA PHE A 43 -3.80 -3.48 -0.44
C PHE A 43 -3.51 -3.88 -1.88
N ALA A 44 -3.91 -3.04 -2.84
CA ALA A 44 -3.61 -3.24 -4.26
C ALA A 44 -2.10 -3.16 -4.51
N CYS A 45 -1.44 -2.13 -3.99
CA CYS A 45 -0.01 -1.88 -4.18
C CYS A 45 0.89 -2.96 -3.55
N LEU A 46 0.60 -3.36 -2.31
CA LEU A 46 1.43 -4.30 -1.55
C LEU A 46 1.07 -5.75 -1.84
N PHE A 47 -0.22 -6.09 -1.92
CA PHE A 47 -0.69 -7.49 -1.90
C PHE A 47 -1.54 -7.89 -3.10
N GLY A 48 -1.89 -6.94 -3.99
CA GLY A 48 -2.73 -7.21 -5.15
C GLY A 48 -4.20 -7.45 -4.81
N VAL A 49 -4.63 -7.03 -3.63
CA VAL A 49 -6.02 -7.21 -3.17
C VAL A 49 -6.83 -5.96 -3.48
N ARG A 50 -8.02 -6.16 -4.05
CA ARG A 50 -8.90 -5.08 -4.54
C ARG A 50 -8.24 -4.16 -5.59
N ASP A 51 -7.27 -4.67 -6.34
CA ASP A 51 -6.68 -3.96 -7.49
C ASP A 51 -7.61 -3.99 -8.72
N LEU A 52 -8.77 -3.33 -8.62
CA LEU A 52 -9.85 -3.37 -9.62
C LEU A 52 -9.43 -2.88 -11.01
N ALA A 53 -8.36 -2.11 -11.09
CA ALA A 53 -7.88 -1.53 -12.33
C ALA A 53 -6.46 -1.99 -12.70
N SER A 54 -5.93 -3.02 -12.01
CA SER A 54 -4.61 -3.62 -12.26
C SER A 54 -3.50 -2.57 -12.33
N HIS A 55 -3.51 -1.65 -11.37
CA HIS A 55 -2.63 -0.51 -11.31
C HIS A 55 -1.22 -0.89 -10.89
N TRP A 56 -1.06 -2.00 -10.16
CA TRP A 56 0.23 -2.32 -9.54
C TRP A 56 0.73 -3.68 -9.98
N ARG A 57 2.05 -3.81 -10.10
CA ARG A 57 2.69 -5.09 -9.85
C ARG A 57 2.78 -5.23 -8.32
N PRO A 58 1.99 -6.09 -7.68
CA PRO A 58 1.99 -6.15 -6.22
C PRO A 58 3.34 -6.64 -5.69
N VAL A 59 3.76 -6.13 -4.53
CA VAL A 59 5.04 -6.50 -3.89
C VAL A 59 5.02 -7.97 -3.49
N ALA A 60 3.93 -8.40 -2.84
CA ALA A 60 3.77 -9.73 -2.28
C ALA A 60 2.34 -10.24 -2.42
N ALA A 61 1.94 -10.64 -3.64
CA ALA A 61 0.62 -11.22 -3.88
C ALA A 61 0.60 -12.75 -3.77
N GLY A 62 -0.43 -13.29 -3.11
CA GLY A 62 -0.84 -14.69 -3.19
C GLY A 62 0.26 -15.71 -2.91
N ARG A 63 1.10 -15.46 -1.90
CA ARG A 63 2.24 -16.32 -1.54
C ARG A 63 1.87 -17.44 -0.54
N ASP A 64 0.60 -17.54 -0.17
CA ASP A 64 0.09 -18.36 0.93
C ASP A 64 0.77 -18.04 2.28
N LEU A 65 0.60 -18.92 3.27
CA LEU A 65 1.33 -18.80 4.53
C LEU A 65 2.82 -19.07 4.32
N PRO A 66 3.73 -18.26 4.90
CA PRO A 66 5.15 -18.48 4.76
C PRO A 66 5.62 -19.79 5.41
N PRO A 67 6.73 -20.37 4.95
CA PRO A 67 7.33 -21.53 5.62
C PRO A 67 7.60 -21.25 7.11
N GLY A 68 7.22 -22.20 7.96
CA GLY A 68 7.42 -22.12 9.40
C GLY A 68 6.59 -21.04 10.09
N THR A 69 5.43 -20.61 9.55
CA THR A 69 4.45 -19.80 10.31
C THR A 69 4.24 -20.37 11.70
N SER A 70 4.29 -19.49 12.70
CA SER A 70 4.08 -19.86 14.10
C SER A 70 2.71 -20.49 14.31
N ALA A 71 2.60 -21.37 15.29
CA ALA A 71 1.36 -22.08 15.57
C ALA A 71 0.16 -21.14 15.85
N PRO A 72 0.30 -20.03 16.63
CA PRO A 72 -0.80 -19.11 16.85
C PRO A 72 -1.31 -18.44 15.57
N VAL A 73 -0.39 -17.94 14.71
CA VAL A 73 -0.76 -17.26 13.46
C VAL A 73 -1.44 -18.23 12.48
N ARG A 74 -0.95 -19.47 12.40
CA ARG A 74 -1.59 -20.52 11.59
C ARG A 74 -2.99 -20.84 12.11
N ALA A 75 -3.13 -21.06 13.42
CA ALA A 75 -4.42 -21.38 14.03
C ALA A 75 -5.45 -20.26 13.83
N GLU A 76 -5.02 -19.01 13.96
CA GLU A 76 -5.89 -17.87 13.70
C GLU A 76 -6.32 -17.81 12.24
N ARG A 77 -5.39 -17.85 11.28
CA ARG A 77 -5.76 -17.95 9.85
C ARG A 77 -6.79 -19.08 9.67
N ASP A 78 -6.48 -20.29 10.12
CA ASP A 78 -7.33 -21.47 9.90
C ASP A 78 -8.75 -21.29 10.48
N SER A 79 -8.91 -20.54 11.58
CA SER A 79 -10.22 -20.20 12.17
C SER A 79 -11.13 -19.40 11.24
N TRP A 80 -10.58 -18.62 10.32
CA TRP A 80 -11.34 -17.90 9.29
C TRP A 80 -11.84 -18.84 8.16
N GLY A 81 -11.26 -20.03 8.04
CA GLY A 81 -11.67 -21.03 7.07
C GLY A 81 -11.67 -20.49 5.63
N GLY A 82 -12.84 -20.56 4.98
CA GLY A 82 -13.05 -20.08 3.61
C GLY A 82 -13.38 -18.59 3.50
N ALA A 83 -13.55 -17.87 4.61
CA ALA A 83 -13.76 -16.43 4.60
C ALA A 83 -12.44 -15.65 4.38
N ALA A 84 -11.31 -16.25 4.77
CA ALA A 84 -9.99 -15.68 4.51
C ALA A 84 -9.55 -15.96 3.06
N PHE A 85 -9.18 -14.92 2.34
CA PHE A 85 -8.55 -15.00 1.02
C PHE A 85 -7.27 -14.14 0.96
N GLY A 86 -6.54 -14.26 -0.15
CA GLY A 86 -5.39 -13.41 -0.44
C GLY A 86 -4.23 -13.57 0.55
N THR A 87 -4.13 -14.74 1.21
CA THR A 87 -3.08 -15.00 2.20
C THR A 87 -1.70 -14.82 1.57
N THR A 88 -0.85 -14.03 2.23
CA THR A 88 0.47 -13.66 1.74
C THR A 88 1.34 -13.13 2.87
N TRP A 89 2.59 -12.78 2.54
CA TRP A 89 3.55 -12.26 3.52
C TRP A 89 4.65 -11.41 2.86
N LEU A 90 5.22 -10.49 3.65
CA LEU A 90 6.26 -9.56 3.26
C LEU A 90 7.35 -9.52 4.35
N SER A 91 8.60 -9.82 4.01
CA SER A 91 9.72 -9.65 4.94
C SER A 91 10.11 -8.18 5.13
N TRP A 92 10.79 -7.86 6.24
CA TRP A 92 11.33 -6.50 6.43
C TRP A 92 12.41 -6.17 5.39
N ALA A 93 13.25 -7.14 5.02
CA ALA A 93 14.21 -6.99 3.92
C ALA A 93 13.53 -6.56 2.61
N GLU A 94 12.42 -7.20 2.24
CA GLU A 94 11.63 -6.82 1.06
C GLU A 94 10.98 -5.44 1.23
N ALA A 95 10.39 -5.14 2.39
CA ALA A 95 9.77 -3.85 2.66
C ALA A 95 10.76 -2.68 2.51
N ARG A 96 12.01 -2.87 2.95
CA ARG A 96 13.10 -1.89 2.77
C ARG A 96 13.54 -1.74 1.31
N ALA A 97 13.42 -2.80 0.52
CA ALA A 97 13.83 -2.84 -0.87
C ALA A 97 12.76 -2.31 -1.83
N ILE A 98 11.56 -1.95 -1.34
CA ILE A 98 10.50 -1.37 -2.17
C ILE A 98 10.99 -0.07 -2.81
N ASP A 99 10.98 -0.02 -4.14
CA ASP A 99 11.13 1.22 -4.87
C ASP A 99 9.84 2.04 -4.77
N TRP A 100 9.80 2.97 -3.81
CA TRP A 100 8.65 3.84 -3.58
C TRP A 100 8.40 4.83 -4.72
N ASP A 101 9.37 5.02 -5.62
CA ASP A 101 9.23 5.81 -6.84
C ASP A 101 8.77 4.98 -8.04
N GLU A 102 8.61 3.65 -7.89
CA GLU A 102 8.14 2.79 -8.96
C GLU A 102 6.77 3.27 -9.45
N PRO A 103 6.66 3.61 -10.75
CA PRO A 103 5.40 4.03 -11.32
C PRO A 103 4.43 2.86 -11.40
N ALA A 104 3.15 3.16 -11.19
CA ALA A 104 2.07 2.25 -11.48
C ALA A 104 2.11 1.79 -12.96
N LEU A 105 1.50 0.63 -13.24
CA LEU A 105 1.42 0.10 -14.59
C LEU A 105 0.69 1.07 -15.53
N PRO A 106 0.95 1.02 -16.87
CA PRO A 106 0.75 2.13 -17.82
C PRO A 106 -0.65 2.75 -17.94
N ARG A 107 -1.66 2.25 -17.22
CA ARG A 107 -3.06 2.67 -17.34
C ARG A 107 -3.54 3.61 -16.23
N SER A 108 -2.79 3.78 -15.14
CA SER A 108 -3.27 4.57 -13.99
C SER A 108 -2.60 5.93 -13.91
N THR A 109 -3.12 6.88 -14.68
CA THR A 109 -2.82 8.30 -14.47
C THR A 109 -3.90 8.94 -13.64
N HIS A 110 -3.53 9.91 -12.81
CA HIS A 110 -4.43 10.74 -12.04
C HIS A 110 -4.19 12.21 -12.33
N ILE A 111 -5.06 13.08 -11.80
CA ILE A 111 -4.92 14.52 -11.91
C ILE A 111 -4.40 15.08 -10.59
N ALA A 112 -3.13 15.47 -10.58
CA ALA A 112 -2.51 16.14 -9.45
C ALA A 112 -2.73 17.66 -9.55
N GLN A 113 -3.01 18.30 -8.42
CA GLN A 113 -3.08 19.76 -8.30
C GLN A 113 -1.84 20.29 -7.58
N TYR A 114 -1.20 21.25 -8.23
CA TYR A 114 -0.08 22.03 -7.72
C TYR A 114 -0.50 23.47 -7.50
N HIS A 115 0.17 24.12 -6.55
CA HIS A 115 0.15 25.57 -6.40
C HIS A 115 1.46 26.13 -6.93
N ARG A 116 1.36 27.11 -7.83
CA ARG A 116 2.50 27.85 -8.36
C ARG A 116 2.76 29.06 -7.47
N ALA A 117 3.92 29.08 -6.83
CA ALA A 117 4.39 30.22 -6.05
C ALA A 117 4.84 31.37 -6.99
N PRO A 118 5.00 32.61 -6.48
CA PRO A 118 5.41 33.76 -7.29
C PRO A 118 6.78 33.60 -7.98
N ASP A 119 7.67 32.78 -7.42
CA ASP A 119 8.97 32.42 -8.00
C ASP A 119 8.88 31.34 -9.10
N GLY A 120 7.67 30.86 -9.40
CA GLY A 120 7.40 29.83 -10.40
C GLY A 120 7.51 28.40 -9.89
N THR A 121 7.90 28.17 -8.63
CA THR A 121 8.00 26.83 -8.06
C THR A 121 6.62 26.18 -7.88
N LEU A 122 6.53 24.87 -8.11
CA LEU A 122 5.30 24.10 -7.96
C LEU A 122 5.34 23.31 -6.65
N GLY A 123 4.41 23.61 -5.75
CA GLY A 123 4.16 22.79 -4.55
C GLY A 123 2.94 21.90 -4.76
N LEU A 124 3.09 20.58 -4.60
CA LEU A 124 1.97 19.64 -4.66
C LEU A 124 0.95 20.02 -3.57
N ARG A 125 -0.31 20.16 -3.97
CA ARG A 125 -1.43 20.41 -3.05
C ARG A 125 -2.26 19.15 -2.84
N ARG A 126 -2.58 18.43 -3.92
CA ARG A 126 -3.42 17.23 -3.89
C ARG A 126 -3.01 16.27 -5.01
N PRO A 127 -2.65 15.02 -4.73
CA PRO A 127 -2.32 14.04 -5.76
C PRO A 127 -3.57 13.58 -6.54
N TRP A 128 -4.77 13.52 -5.95
CA TRP A 128 -5.97 13.05 -6.64
C TRP A 128 -7.07 14.10 -6.64
N VAL A 129 -7.21 14.85 -7.74
CA VAL A 129 -8.18 15.95 -7.85
C VAL A 129 -9.28 15.65 -8.86
N TRP A 130 -10.52 15.73 -8.37
CA TRP A 130 -11.69 15.99 -9.19
C TRP A 130 -12.35 17.27 -8.68
N SER A 131 -12.17 18.37 -9.43
CA SER A 131 -12.65 19.69 -9.02
C SER A 131 -13.27 20.45 -10.18
N ARG A 132 -14.18 21.39 -9.86
CA ARG A 132 -14.74 22.30 -10.87
C ARG A 132 -13.67 23.17 -11.54
N ALA A 133 -12.60 23.51 -10.82
CA ALA A 133 -11.48 24.29 -11.36
C ALA A 133 -10.72 23.50 -12.42
N PHE A 134 -10.36 22.24 -12.12
CA PHE A 134 -9.78 21.32 -13.11
C PHE A 134 -10.72 21.12 -14.30
N ALA A 135 -11.99 20.80 -14.04
CA ALA A 135 -12.94 20.52 -15.10
C ALA A 135 -13.13 21.70 -16.06
N ARG A 136 -13.20 22.93 -15.54
CA ARG A 136 -13.20 24.14 -16.38
C ARG A 136 -11.93 24.27 -17.21
N ALA A 137 -10.77 24.08 -16.58
CA ALA A 137 -9.48 24.21 -17.27
C ALA A 137 -9.27 23.15 -18.36
N ALA A 138 -9.80 21.93 -18.14
CA ALA A 138 -9.72 20.82 -19.09
C ALA A 138 -10.92 20.73 -20.06
N GLY A 139 -11.88 21.67 -19.98
CA GLY A 139 -13.08 21.67 -20.85
C GLY A 139 -14.06 20.51 -20.59
N ILE A 140 -14.08 19.98 -19.37
CA ILE A 140 -14.94 18.86 -18.95
C ILE A 140 -16.20 19.39 -18.27
N ASN A 141 -17.35 18.79 -18.58
CA ASN A 141 -18.57 19.01 -17.82
C ASN A 141 -18.67 17.99 -16.68
N THR A 142 -18.52 18.45 -15.44
CA THR A 142 -18.59 17.59 -14.24
C THR A 142 -19.96 16.97 -13.99
N LEU A 143 -21.02 17.45 -14.64
CA LEU A 143 -22.37 16.88 -14.49
C LEU A 143 -22.60 15.69 -15.43
N THR A 144 -21.82 15.57 -16.50
CA THR A 144 -22.02 14.53 -17.52
C THR A 144 -20.82 13.60 -17.67
N THR A 145 -19.67 13.95 -17.10
CA THR A 145 -18.47 13.13 -17.14
C THR A 145 -18.31 12.39 -15.82
N ASP A 146 -18.29 11.07 -15.90
CA ASP A 146 -17.93 10.21 -14.79
C ASP A 146 -16.44 10.40 -14.43
N PRO A 147 -16.09 10.69 -13.16
CA PRO A 147 -14.70 10.83 -12.71
C PRO A 147 -13.83 9.61 -13.03
N SER A 148 -14.39 8.40 -13.06
CA SER A 148 -13.67 7.16 -13.38
C SER A 148 -13.22 7.08 -14.84
N CYS A 149 -13.78 7.91 -15.73
CA CYS A 149 -13.39 8.00 -17.15
C CYS A 149 -12.30 9.08 -17.40
N VAL A 150 -11.83 9.76 -16.36
CA VAL A 150 -10.81 10.81 -16.44
C VAL A 150 -9.39 10.22 -16.48
N PRO A 151 -9.05 9.21 -15.65
CA PRO A 151 -7.79 8.47 -15.82
C PRO A 151 -7.60 7.94 -17.25
N GLY A 152 -6.40 8.09 -17.80
CA GLY A 152 -6.05 7.60 -19.14
C GLY A 152 -6.59 8.42 -20.31
N ARG A 153 -7.41 9.46 -20.07
CA ARG A 153 -7.98 10.29 -21.14
C ARG A 153 -6.98 11.21 -21.83
N TRP A 154 -5.92 11.59 -21.12
CA TRP A 154 -4.83 12.42 -21.66
C TRP A 154 -3.48 11.76 -21.41
N PRO A 155 -2.46 12.05 -22.26
CA PRO A 155 -1.10 11.61 -22.00
C PRO A 155 -0.57 12.13 -20.66
N GLU A 156 0.27 11.33 -20.02
CA GLU A 156 1.05 11.75 -18.86
C GLU A 156 1.84 13.03 -19.17
N GLY A 157 1.88 13.94 -18.20
CA GLY A 157 2.50 15.26 -18.33
C GLY A 157 1.59 16.35 -18.92
N THR A 158 0.40 16.02 -19.42
CA THR A 158 -0.59 17.02 -19.85
C THR A 158 -0.91 17.96 -18.69
N GLN A 159 -0.96 19.26 -18.96
CA GLN A 159 -1.05 20.28 -17.93
C GLN A 159 -2.13 21.32 -18.26
N TRP A 160 -2.82 21.79 -17.23
CA TRP A 160 -3.79 22.88 -17.31
C TRP A 160 -3.53 23.90 -16.22
N GLU A 161 -3.73 25.16 -16.53
CA GLU A 161 -3.54 26.25 -15.58
C GLU A 161 -4.88 26.91 -15.23
N SER A 162 -5.02 27.30 -13.97
CA SER A 162 -6.16 28.05 -13.47
C SER A 162 -5.70 29.01 -12.38
N GLY A 163 -5.33 30.22 -12.80
CA GLY A 163 -4.67 31.19 -11.93
C GLY A 163 -3.35 30.64 -11.38
N ALA A 164 -3.17 30.64 -10.06
CA ALA A 164 -2.01 30.05 -9.39
C ALA A 164 -2.11 28.51 -9.20
N SER A 165 -3.18 27.87 -9.68
CA SER A 165 -3.29 26.41 -9.66
C SER A 165 -2.81 25.82 -10.98
N VAL A 166 -2.10 24.70 -10.88
CA VAL A 166 -1.65 23.93 -12.03
C VAL A 166 -2.12 22.50 -11.84
N PHE A 167 -2.89 21.99 -12.79
CA PHE A 167 -3.35 20.59 -12.81
C PHE A 167 -2.47 19.81 -13.78
N ARG A 168 -2.01 18.63 -13.39
CA ARG A 168 -1.16 17.79 -14.23
C ARG A 168 -1.64 16.35 -14.21
N VAL A 169 -1.62 15.72 -15.38
CA VAL A 169 -1.76 14.27 -15.50
C VAL A 169 -0.45 13.63 -15.04
N GLU A 170 -0.49 12.92 -13.92
CA GLU A 170 0.67 12.23 -13.37
C GLU A 170 0.35 10.75 -13.18
N ARG A 171 1.39 9.93 -13.26
CA ARG A 171 1.27 8.53 -12.96
C ARG A 171 1.51 8.33 -11.47
N SER A 172 0.62 7.57 -10.84
CA SER A 172 0.79 7.22 -9.44
C SER A 172 2.09 6.45 -9.23
N ARG A 173 2.75 6.73 -8.11
CA ARG A 173 3.91 6.00 -7.60
C ARG A 173 3.50 5.23 -6.36
N ARG A 174 4.26 4.20 -5.98
CA ARG A 174 3.92 3.40 -4.79
C ARG A 174 3.75 4.25 -3.53
N ARG A 175 4.55 5.30 -3.38
CA ARG A 175 4.43 6.28 -2.28
C ARG A 175 3.09 7.02 -2.22
N ASP A 176 2.35 7.09 -3.32
CA ASP A 176 1.02 7.71 -3.33
C ASP A 176 -0.04 6.75 -2.79
N ALA A 177 0.17 5.44 -2.97
CA ALA A 177 -0.68 4.38 -2.44
C ALA A 177 -0.32 4.00 -1.00
N VAL A 178 0.95 4.13 -0.62
CA VAL A 178 1.45 3.92 0.74
C VAL A 178 2.31 5.11 1.12
N PRO A 179 1.70 6.21 1.60
CA PRO A 179 2.43 7.42 1.97
C PRO A 179 3.41 7.16 3.12
N PRO A 180 4.59 7.83 3.12
CA PRO A 180 5.57 7.67 4.20
C PRO A 180 5.04 8.11 5.57
N ASP A 181 4.14 9.08 5.59
CA ASP A 181 3.40 9.60 6.75
C ASP A 181 1.96 9.04 6.81
N GLY A 182 1.69 7.96 6.08
CA GLY A 182 0.40 7.31 6.00
C GLY A 182 0.11 6.34 7.16
N THR A 183 -1.04 5.69 7.05
CA THR A 183 -1.58 4.69 8.00
C THR A 183 -0.69 3.47 8.21
N TRP A 184 0.20 3.17 7.26
CA TRP A 184 1.17 2.07 7.33
C TRP A 184 2.44 2.40 8.13
N GLY A 185 2.67 3.67 8.47
CA GLY A 185 3.84 4.11 9.24
C GLY A 185 4.11 3.30 10.51
N PRO A 186 3.10 3.03 11.38
CA PRO A 186 3.27 2.22 12.58
C PRO A 186 3.75 0.78 12.31
N VAL A 187 3.24 0.14 11.24
CA VAL A 187 3.65 -1.21 10.84
C VAL A 187 5.13 -1.23 10.48
N TRP A 188 5.57 -0.28 9.65
CA TRP A 188 6.99 -0.16 9.25
C TRP A 188 7.90 0.17 10.44
N ALA A 189 7.47 1.04 11.34
CA ALA A 189 8.23 1.39 12.53
C ALA A 189 8.46 0.18 13.44
N ILE A 190 7.43 -0.64 13.67
CA ILE A 190 7.51 -1.85 14.51
C ILE A 190 8.39 -2.91 13.84
N MET A 191 8.19 -3.18 12.55
CA MET A 191 9.02 -4.13 11.82
C MET A 191 10.50 -3.72 11.85
N GLY A 192 10.79 -2.43 11.65
CA GLY A 192 12.15 -1.89 11.74
C GLY A 192 12.76 -2.03 13.14
N ALA A 193 12.00 -1.75 14.19
CA ALA A 193 12.47 -1.92 15.57
C ALA A 193 12.78 -3.38 15.91
N LEU A 194 11.93 -4.32 15.46
CA LEU A 194 12.18 -5.75 15.62
C LEU A 194 13.40 -6.21 14.81
N ALA A 195 13.60 -5.65 13.62
CA ALA A 195 14.73 -6.01 12.76
C ALA A 195 16.09 -5.60 13.35
N CYS A 196 16.14 -4.52 14.15
CA CYS A 196 17.33 -4.16 14.92
C CYS A 196 17.78 -5.27 15.89
N VAL A 197 16.88 -6.17 16.29
CA VAL A 197 17.15 -7.28 17.22
C VAL A 197 17.29 -8.61 16.48
N HIS A 198 16.41 -8.87 15.51
CA HIS A 198 16.26 -10.18 14.86
C HIS A 198 16.88 -10.25 13.47
N GLY A 199 17.39 -9.13 12.94
CA GLY A 199 17.87 -9.00 11.57
C GLY A 199 16.72 -8.82 10.57
N ASP A 200 17.04 -8.26 9.39
CA ASP A 200 16.04 -7.93 8.37
C ASP A 200 15.29 -9.16 7.82
N ASP A 201 15.98 -10.30 7.72
CA ASP A 201 15.37 -11.58 7.32
C ASP A 201 14.63 -12.28 8.46
N GLY A 202 14.82 -11.80 9.69
CA GLY A 202 14.21 -12.32 10.91
C GLY A 202 12.89 -11.64 11.28
N VAL A 203 12.34 -10.78 10.41
CA VAL A 203 11.06 -10.10 10.63
C VAL A 203 10.20 -10.18 9.38
N ARG A 204 8.92 -10.52 9.55
CA ARG A 204 7.95 -10.56 8.45
C ARG A 204 6.56 -10.17 8.91
N LEU A 205 5.81 -9.59 7.98
CA LEU A 205 4.38 -9.36 8.06
C LEU A 205 3.66 -10.51 7.35
N VAL A 206 2.73 -11.18 8.01
CA VAL A 206 1.87 -12.24 7.45
C VAL A 206 0.44 -11.75 7.48
N VAL A 207 -0.26 -11.78 6.34
CA VAL A 207 -1.60 -11.19 6.21
C VAL A 207 -2.58 -12.06 5.44
N TRP A 208 -3.86 -11.85 5.68
CA TRP A 208 -4.99 -12.36 4.92
C TRP A 208 -6.14 -11.35 4.96
N PHE A 209 -7.16 -11.55 4.13
CA PHE A 209 -8.24 -10.58 3.90
C PHE A 209 -9.61 -11.24 3.98
N ASP A 210 -10.65 -10.45 4.27
CA ASP A 210 -12.06 -10.84 4.22
C ASP A 210 -12.87 -10.01 3.19
N GLU A 211 -14.11 -10.43 2.88
CA GLU A 211 -14.98 -9.81 1.86
C GLU A 211 -15.96 -8.74 2.36
#